data_AF-A0A662WL80-F1
#
_entry.id   AF-A0A662WL80-F1
#
_cell.length_a   1.000
_cell.length_b   1.000
_cell.length_c   1.000
_cell.angle_alpha   90.00
_cell.angle_beta   90.00
_cell.angle_gamma   90.00
#
_symmetry.space_group_name_H-M   'P 1'
#
loop_
_entity.id
_entity.type
_entity.pdbx_description
1 polymer ?
#
loop_
_entity_poly.entity_id
_entity_poly.type
_entity_poly.pdbx_seq_one_letter_code
_entity_poly.pdbx_strand_id
1 'polypeptide(L)'
;MSGEAKEEEKELLLICALLGVPGDALSVVISNKETTDALKESIKEEVPEVITCAARDLQLYVARDPSKGDADRGEWLSDEGESLLTSALKRGEVDEAIKALLGGAAPMKATGMLQSIFDKLKMPPPSTKQIHILVQLPSADRVGTLVGQRDRGVLVLEPATKRPRTTSWRGDGGEDEREEVMETLHFDPAEFDLDALSEKVGSRIETPGLHAFWSSLGEFPPGYHVRKEEAMFWSVVKQLLLSTGKSPVVILGSPGVGKSCFLVLLAFYVACFQNRKVLVIRQIKSVDRKNAVVFLKGKDGEHEQASGTSCKVSVYRAFNLSAADIDAVREAEMTRGSLVLIDGYTQGKINADDSLRPFHILATSYQYDKKSDDPANMVMLPAWRFEDLLGYVLKNRRWLVETGLRATSDGTSEEVIRKLVAEHYKYSGGNLRAFCTTREAITRVLTAAAFFPREQSYQLVFERSGARSDDRSNHFYRQYIVDPSSADHYVTTRCWFVSVDSAVALNLLGRSNLRLDKYLAYYRHAETVGAGYLGSAYEALLHRAVSESIGNGKHSVEIALRVDAPYERIVLDVKRAWCSGENKADCHDALTILDENTYWHPDYPLFPFVDAVTACDAFVKGSEEPERVLAYVQ
;
A
#
# COMPACT_ATOMS: atom_id res chain seq x y z
N MET A 1 -20.40 -61.43 -19.27
CA MET A 1 -20.99 -60.24 -18.62
C MET A 1 -20.29 -60.03 -17.29
N SER A 2 -19.34 -59.10 -17.23
CA SER A 2 -19.01 -58.39 -15.99
C SER A 2 -19.05 -56.92 -16.36
N GLY A 3 -20.10 -56.22 -15.92
CA GLY A 3 -20.17 -54.78 -16.08
C GLY A 3 -19.12 -54.15 -15.19
N GLU A 4 -18.10 -53.54 -15.79
CA GLU A 4 -17.32 -52.54 -15.09
C GLU A 4 -18.27 -51.38 -14.79
N ALA A 5 -18.64 -51.25 -13.51
CA ALA A 5 -19.34 -50.09 -13.02
C ALA A 5 -18.44 -48.87 -13.30
N LYS A 6 -18.91 -47.95 -14.14
CA LYS A 6 -18.29 -46.62 -14.26
C LYS A 6 -18.38 -45.97 -12.88
N GLU A 7 -17.24 -45.85 -12.19
CA GLU A 7 -17.15 -45.03 -10.98
C GLU A 7 -17.44 -43.58 -11.36
N GLU A 8 -18.67 -43.14 -11.08
CA GLU A 8 -19.10 -41.75 -11.20
C GLU A 8 -18.18 -40.86 -10.36
N GLU A 9 -17.65 -39.83 -11.01
CA GLU A 9 -16.93 -38.74 -10.33
C GLU A 9 -17.91 -38.01 -9.42
N LYS A 10 -17.55 -37.87 -8.14
CA LYS A 10 -18.40 -37.24 -7.12
C LYS A 10 -17.67 -36.06 -6.51
N GLU A 11 -18.30 -34.90 -6.57
CA GLU A 11 -17.86 -33.73 -5.82
C GLU A 11 -18.08 -33.95 -4.32
N LEU A 12 -17.04 -33.70 -3.54
CA LEU A 12 -17.05 -33.75 -2.08
C LEU A 12 -17.04 -32.31 -1.53
N LEU A 13 -17.93 -32.04 -0.58
CA LEU A 13 -17.87 -30.85 0.25
C LEU A 13 -17.10 -31.19 1.53
N LEU A 14 -15.87 -30.71 1.64
CA LEU A 14 -15.00 -30.93 2.80
C LEU A 14 -14.95 -29.67 3.66
N ILE A 15 -15.23 -29.82 4.94
CA ILE A 15 -15.05 -28.75 5.93
C ILE A 15 -13.64 -28.90 6.55
N CYS A 16 -12.81 -27.87 6.39
CA CYS A 16 -11.41 -27.85 6.83
C CYS A 16 -11.21 -26.82 7.95
N ALA A 17 -10.56 -27.21 9.04
CA ALA A 17 -10.23 -26.32 10.16
C ALA A 17 -8.72 -26.02 10.18
N LEU A 18 -8.38 -24.74 10.26
CA LEU A 18 -6.99 -24.28 10.36
C LEU A 18 -6.52 -24.33 11.81
N LEU A 19 -5.43 -25.03 12.07
CA LEU A 19 -4.86 -25.12 13.41
C LEU A 19 -4.06 -23.86 13.75
N GLY A 20 -4.30 -23.29 14.93
CA GLY A 20 -3.59 -22.09 15.39
C GLY A 20 -4.15 -20.77 14.83
N VAL A 21 -5.21 -20.82 14.02
CA VAL A 21 -5.87 -19.64 13.44
C VAL A 21 -7.28 -19.55 14.02
N PRO A 22 -7.64 -18.45 14.71
CA PRO A 22 -9.00 -18.25 15.20
C PRO A 22 -9.97 -17.99 14.04
N GLY A 23 -11.11 -18.68 14.03
CA GLY A 23 -12.11 -18.55 12.97
C GLY A 23 -12.98 -19.80 12.82
N ASP A 24 -14.02 -19.69 11.99
CA ASP A 24 -14.86 -20.82 11.60
C ASP A 24 -14.15 -21.70 10.57
N ALA A 25 -14.57 -22.97 10.49
CA ALA A 25 -14.02 -23.91 9.53
C ALA A 25 -14.42 -23.54 8.10
N LEU A 26 -13.50 -23.66 7.16
CA LEU A 26 -13.71 -23.33 5.75
C LEU A 26 -14.34 -24.51 5.00
N SER A 27 -15.15 -24.23 3.97
CA SER A 27 -15.75 -25.26 3.12
C SER A 27 -15.05 -25.30 1.77
N VAL A 28 -14.55 -26.47 1.37
CA VAL A 28 -13.86 -26.70 0.10
C VAL A 28 -14.63 -27.72 -0.72
N VAL A 29 -14.95 -27.38 -1.96
CA VAL A 29 -15.55 -28.32 -2.93
C VAL A 29 -14.44 -28.90 -3.79
N ILE A 30 -14.31 -30.23 -3.80
CA ILE A 30 -13.26 -30.92 -4.57
C ILE A 30 -13.74 -32.28 -5.08
N SER A 31 -13.26 -32.71 -6.25
CA SER A 31 -13.57 -34.04 -6.79
C SER A 31 -12.90 -35.14 -5.95
N ASN A 32 -13.61 -36.24 -5.70
CA ASN A 32 -13.09 -37.38 -4.94
C ASN A 32 -11.88 -38.08 -5.60
N LYS A 33 -11.69 -37.87 -6.92
CA LYS A 33 -10.56 -38.41 -7.69
C LYS A 33 -9.31 -37.53 -7.64
N GLU A 34 -9.39 -36.36 -7.01
CA GLU A 34 -8.25 -35.46 -6.86
C GLU A 34 -7.25 -35.95 -5.80
N THR A 35 -6.05 -35.37 -5.87
CA THR A 35 -4.96 -35.67 -4.94
C THR A 35 -5.00 -34.77 -3.71
N THR A 36 -4.29 -35.20 -2.66
CA THR A 36 -4.08 -34.38 -1.46
C THR A 36 -3.38 -33.05 -1.78
N ASP A 37 -2.51 -33.01 -2.79
CA ASP A 37 -1.87 -31.76 -3.22
C ASP A 37 -2.86 -30.79 -3.86
N ALA A 38 -3.78 -31.27 -4.71
CA ALA A 38 -4.84 -30.44 -5.28
C ALA A 38 -5.77 -29.87 -4.17
N LEU A 39 -6.01 -30.67 -3.11
CA LEU A 39 -6.74 -30.19 -1.93
C LEU A 39 -5.97 -29.09 -1.18
N LYS A 40 -4.64 -29.18 -1.05
CA LYS A 40 -3.83 -28.12 -0.44
C LYS A 40 -3.88 -26.82 -1.24
N GLU A 41 -3.87 -26.91 -2.57
CA GLU A 41 -4.02 -25.76 -3.46
C GLU A 41 -5.40 -25.13 -3.29
N SER A 42 -6.46 -25.94 -3.31
CA SER A 42 -7.85 -25.48 -3.11
C SER A 42 -8.04 -24.79 -1.75
N ILE A 43 -7.50 -25.38 -0.66
CA ILE A 43 -7.55 -24.77 0.68
C ILE A 43 -6.82 -23.42 0.70
N LYS A 44 -5.68 -23.30 0.00
CA LYS A 44 -4.93 -22.05 -0.06
C LYS A 44 -5.67 -20.98 -0.88
N GLU A 45 -6.35 -21.36 -1.96
CA GLU A 45 -7.11 -20.44 -2.81
C GLU A 45 -8.33 -19.85 -2.09
N GLU A 46 -8.96 -20.61 -1.19
CA GLU A 46 -10.08 -20.13 -0.38
C GLU A 46 -9.67 -19.11 0.70
N VAL A 47 -8.46 -19.24 1.26
CA VAL A 47 -7.96 -18.37 2.34
C VAL A 47 -6.50 -17.91 2.12
N PRO A 48 -6.21 -17.22 1.00
CA PRO A 48 -4.85 -16.83 0.63
C PRO A 48 -4.25 -15.78 1.59
N GLU A 49 -5.11 -15.06 2.31
CA GLU A 49 -4.73 -14.03 3.30
C GLU A 49 -4.17 -14.65 4.58
N VAL A 50 -4.62 -15.87 4.92
CA VAL A 50 -4.21 -16.60 6.13
C VAL A 50 -3.06 -17.56 5.80
N ILE A 51 -3.11 -18.22 4.65
CA ILE A 51 -2.10 -19.18 4.20
C ILE A 51 -1.09 -18.49 3.30
N THR A 52 -0.09 -17.86 3.92
CA THR A 52 0.97 -17.13 3.23
C THR A 52 2.13 -18.02 2.74
N CYS A 53 2.26 -19.25 3.26
CA CYS A 53 3.26 -20.22 2.82
C CYS A 53 2.87 -20.91 1.49
N ALA A 54 3.78 -21.68 0.89
CA ALA A 54 3.42 -22.44 -0.32
C ALA A 54 2.44 -23.57 0.04
N ALA A 55 1.50 -23.90 -0.85
CA ALA A 55 0.50 -24.94 -0.60
C ALA A 55 1.15 -26.29 -0.24
N ARG A 56 2.30 -26.61 -0.85
CA ARG A 56 3.11 -27.80 -0.55
C ARG A 56 3.58 -27.89 0.91
N ASP A 57 3.73 -26.75 1.58
CA ASP A 57 4.22 -26.67 2.97
C ASP A 57 3.09 -26.92 4.00
N LEU A 58 1.83 -27.01 3.55
CA LEU A 58 0.69 -27.40 4.38
C LEU A 58 0.76 -28.89 4.73
N GLN A 59 0.45 -29.20 5.99
CA GLN A 59 0.24 -30.57 6.45
C GLN A 59 -1.23 -30.80 6.72
N LEU A 60 -1.83 -31.76 6.01
CA LEU A 60 -3.24 -32.11 6.13
C LEU A 60 -3.40 -33.38 6.96
N TYR A 61 -4.34 -33.38 7.88
CA TYR A 61 -4.70 -34.52 8.71
C TYR A 61 -6.20 -34.78 8.58
N VAL A 62 -6.60 -36.06 8.56
CA VAL A 62 -8.01 -36.43 8.60
C VAL A 62 -8.54 -36.17 10.00
N ALA A 63 -9.62 -35.40 10.11
CA ALA A 63 -10.23 -34.97 11.36
C ALA A 63 -11.11 -36.09 11.96
N ARG A 64 -10.45 -37.14 12.49
CA ARG A 64 -11.10 -38.32 13.08
C ARG A 64 -11.02 -38.28 14.60
N ASP A 65 -12.14 -38.55 15.28
CA ASP A 65 -12.15 -38.82 16.72
C ASP A 65 -11.86 -40.32 16.94
N PRO A 66 -10.72 -40.70 17.56
CA PRO A 66 -10.39 -42.10 17.80
C PRO A 66 -11.15 -42.70 19.00
N SER A 67 -11.80 -41.86 19.82
CA SER A 67 -12.55 -42.28 21.02
C SER A 67 -14.02 -42.62 20.75
N LYS A 68 -14.51 -42.33 19.53
CA LYS A 68 -15.89 -42.58 19.09
C LYS A 68 -15.91 -43.39 17.79
N GLY A 69 -16.85 -44.34 17.71
CA GLY A 69 -17.02 -45.24 16.56
C GLY A 69 -16.32 -46.60 16.72
N ASP A 70 -16.52 -47.48 15.72
CA ASP A 70 -15.87 -48.79 15.65
C ASP A 70 -14.35 -48.61 15.51
N ALA A 71 -13.54 -49.44 16.19
CA ALA A 71 -12.09 -49.26 16.30
C ALA A 71 -11.39 -49.14 14.92
N ASP A 72 -11.97 -49.77 13.91
CA ASP A 72 -11.49 -49.69 12.52
C ASP A 72 -12.05 -48.50 11.73
N ARG A 73 -13.26 -48.02 12.03
CA ARG A 73 -13.99 -47.01 11.21
C ARG A 73 -13.80 -45.57 11.70
N GLY A 74 -13.83 -45.35 13.01
CA GLY A 74 -13.86 -44.00 13.61
C GLY A 74 -15.00 -43.12 13.12
N GLU A 75 -15.05 -41.89 13.63
CA GLU A 75 -16.09 -40.92 13.27
C GLU A 75 -15.48 -39.56 12.95
N TRP A 76 -16.14 -38.79 12.07
CA TRP A 76 -15.78 -37.41 11.79
C TRP A 76 -15.93 -36.54 13.05
N LEU A 77 -15.07 -35.53 13.20
CA LEU A 77 -15.21 -34.57 14.28
C LEU A 77 -16.51 -33.75 14.09
N SER A 78 -17.35 -33.68 15.11
CA SER A 78 -18.61 -32.91 15.04
C SER A 78 -18.35 -31.40 15.20
N ASP A 79 -19.01 -30.59 14.36
CA ASP A 79 -18.99 -29.12 14.42
C ASP A 79 -20.05 -28.55 15.39
N GLU A 80 -21.08 -29.34 15.74
CA GLU A 80 -22.21 -28.89 16.59
C GLU A 80 -22.04 -29.23 18.08
N GLY A 81 -21.09 -30.08 18.45
CA GLY A 81 -20.85 -30.41 19.85
C GLY A 81 -20.12 -29.30 20.60
N GLU A 82 -20.56 -28.97 21.82
CA GLU A 82 -19.80 -28.21 22.84
C GLU A 82 -18.59 -29.01 23.37
N SER A 83 -17.88 -29.70 22.47
CA SER A 83 -16.63 -30.35 22.79
C SER A 83 -15.55 -29.30 23.03
N LEU A 84 -14.67 -29.56 24.00
CA LEU A 84 -13.48 -28.73 24.25
C LEU A 84 -12.62 -28.59 22.98
N LEU A 85 -12.61 -29.60 22.10
CA LEU A 85 -11.86 -29.59 20.84
C LEU A 85 -12.43 -28.60 19.82
N THR A 86 -13.74 -28.61 19.58
CA THR A 86 -14.39 -27.69 18.61
C THR A 86 -14.31 -26.24 19.09
N SER A 87 -14.38 -26.04 20.41
CA SER A 87 -14.21 -24.73 21.03
C SER A 87 -12.76 -24.23 20.95
N ALA A 88 -11.77 -25.11 21.13
CA ALA A 88 -10.35 -24.79 20.97
C ALA A 88 -10.01 -24.47 19.51
N LEU A 89 -10.55 -25.23 18.55
CA LEU A 89 -10.41 -24.97 17.12
C LEU A 89 -10.97 -23.59 16.73
N LYS A 90 -12.18 -23.23 17.20
CA LYS A 90 -12.78 -21.90 16.95
C LYS A 90 -11.97 -20.75 17.56
N ARG A 91 -11.31 -20.98 18.70
CA ARG A 91 -10.43 -20.00 19.35
C ARG A 91 -9.02 -19.97 18.75
N GLY A 92 -8.67 -20.88 17.84
CA GLY A 92 -7.31 -21.02 17.30
C GLY A 92 -6.29 -21.52 18.34
N GLU A 93 -6.73 -22.15 19.44
CA GLU A 93 -5.87 -22.66 20.51
C GLU A 93 -5.41 -24.08 20.17
N VAL A 94 -4.09 -24.34 20.17
CA VAL A 94 -3.53 -25.69 19.98
C VAL A 94 -3.26 -26.33 21.35
N ASP A 95 -4.34 -26.78 21.99
CA ASP A 95 -4.31 -27.42 23.31
C ASP A 95 -3.77 -28.86 23.26
N GLU A 96 -3.46 -29.43 24.43
CA GLU A 96 -2.93 -30.80 24.58
C GLU A 96 -3.84 -31.87 23.94
N ALA A 97 -5.14 -31.62 23.84
CA ALA A 97 -6.09 -32.50 23.14
C ALA A 97 -5.88 -32.51 21.61
N ILE A 98 -5.58 -31.36 20.99
CA ILE A 98 -5.27 -31.27 19.56
C ILE A 98 -3.89 -31.87 19.29
N LYS A 99 -2.91 -31.63 20.18
CA LYS A 99 -1.59 -32.28 20.09
C LYS A 99 -1.67 -33.79 20.22
N ALA A 100 -2.52 -34.32 21.10
CA ALA A 100 -2.76 -35.76 21.22
C ALA A 100 -3.41 -36.34 19.95
N LEU A 101 -4.34 -35.60 19.33
CA LEU A 101 -5.01 -35.98 18.09
C LEU A 101 -4.05 -36.00 16.88
N LEU A 102 -3.13 -35.04 16.79
CA LEU A 102 -2.06 -35.03 15.79
C LEU A 102 -0.95 -36.04 16.09
N GLY A 103 -0.63 -36.27 17.35
CA GLY A 103 0.43 -37.17 17.79
C GLY A 103 0.16 -38.65 17.48
N GLY A 104 -1.11 -39.02 17.28
CA GLY A 104 -1.53 -40.37 16.86
C GLY A 104 -1.81 -40.52 15.36
N ALA A 105 -1.84 -39.43 14.58
CA ALA A 105 -2.26 -39.43 13.17
C ALA A 105 -1.09 -39.13 12.22
N ALA A 106 -0.90 -39.96 11.19
CA ALA A 106 0.06 -39.66 10.14
C ALA A 106 -0.52 -38.59 9.17
N PRO A 107 0.28 -37.60 8.73
CA PRO A 107 -0.18 -36.61 7.76
C PRO A 107 -0.51 -37.27 6.42
N MET A 108 -1.51 -36.73 5.72
CA MET A 108 -1.90 -37.18 4.40
C MET A 108 -0.73 -37.02 3.42
N LYS A 109 -0.45 -38.08 2.66
CA LYS A 109 0.62 -38.05 1.65
C LYS A 109 0.14 -37.26 0.43
N ALA A 110 0.98 -36.35 -0.03
CA ALA A 110 0.81 -35.51 -1.23
C ALA A 110 0.19 -36.24 -2.44
N THR A 111 0.75 -37.41 -2.79
CA THR A 111 0.31 -38.22 -3.94
C THR A 111 -0.92 -39.11 -3.67
N GLY A 112 -1.48 -39.07 -2.46
CA GLY A 112 -2.64 -39.89 -2.12
C GLY A 112 -3.92 -39.32 -2.72
N MET A 113 -4.63 -40.15 -3.50
CA MET A 113 -5.98 -39.83 -3.97
C MET A 113 -6.97 -39.81 -2.79
N LEU A 114 -7.84 -38.80 -2.75
CA LEU A 114 -8.78 -38.60 -1.63
C LEU A 114 -9.71 -39.80 -1.44
N GLN A 115 -10.26 -40.34 -2.53
CA GLN A 115 -11.09 -41.56 -2.51
C GLN A 115 -10.35 -42.74 -1.85
N SER A 116 -9.11 -43.02 -2.25
CA SER A 116 -8.33 -44.12 -1.65
C SER A 116 -8.02 -43.90 -0.18
N ILE A 117 -7.86 -42.65 0.26
CA ILE A 117 -7.63 -42.32 1.68
C ILE A 117 -8.91 -42.57 2.49
N PHE A 118 -10.05 -42.08 2.03
CA PHE A 118 -11.32 -42.24 2.75
C PHE A 118 -11.83 -43.70 2.74
N ASP A 119 -11.66 -44.42 1.63
CA ASP A 119 -12.02 -45.84 1.51
C ASP A 119 -11.16 -46.72 2.44
N LYS A 120 -9.84 -46.46 2.49
CA LYS A 120 -8.92 -47.18 3.38
C LYS A 120 -9.24 -46.94 4.85
N LEU A 121 -9.67 -45.72 5.19
CA LEU A 121 -10.08 -45.34 6.54
C LEU A 121 -11.53 -45.75 6.87
N LYS A 122 -12.26 -46.33 5.91
CA LYS A 122 -13.68 -46.73 6.01
C LYS A 122 -14.59 -45.59 6.51
N MET A 123 -14.28 -44.35 6.13
CA MET A 123 -15.03 -43.17 6.58
C MET A 123 -16.40 -43.11 5.89
N PRO A 124 -17.46 -42.69 6.61
CA PRO A 124 -18.73 -42.38 5.96
C PRO A 124 -18.57 -41.18 5.00
N PRO A 125 -19.40 -41.06 3.96
CA PRO A 125 -19.36 -39.92 3.06
C PRO A 125 -19.39 -38.58 3.82
N PRO A 126 -18.59 -37.57 3.41
CA PRO A 126 -18.60 -36.25 4.02
C PRO A 126 -20.02 -35.67 4.08
N SER A 127 -20.39 -35.08 5.21
CA SER A 127 -21.70 -34.46 5.40
C SER A 127 -21.59 -33.10 6.09
N THR A 128 -22.60 -32.25 5.92
CA THR A 128 -22.63 -30.94 6.57
C THR A 128 -22.62 -31.08 8.10
N LYS A 129 -22.01 -30.13 8.82
CA LYS A 129 -21.90 -30.08 10.31
C LYS A 129 -20.85 -31.01 10.93
N GLN A 130 -19.86 -31.40 10.13
CA GLN A 130 -18.70 -32.19 10.55
C GLN A 130 -17.42 -31.53 10.05
N ILE A 131 -16.34 -31.58 10.83
CA ILE A 131 -14.99 -31.18 10.39
C ILE A 131 -14.32 -32.42 9.81
N HIS A 132 -13.78 -32.31 8.60
CA HIS A 132 -13.24 -33.42 7.83
C HIS A 132 -11.72 -33.39 7.75
N ILE A 133 -11.11 -32.21 7.67
CA ILE A 133 -9.66 -32.03 7.51
C ILE A 133 -9.15 -31.01 8.53
N LEU A 134 -8.04 -31.34 9.20
CA LEU A 134 -7.27 -30.39 9.99
C LEU A 134 -6.05 -29.94 9.18
N VAL A 135 -5.86 -28.63 9.09
CA VAL A 135 -4.83 -28.00 8.28
C VAL A 135 -3.80 -27.39 9.22
N GLN A 136 -2.60 -27.98 9.24
CA GLN A 136 -1.47 -27.47 10.01
C GLN A 136 -0.57 -26.60 9.14
N LEU A 137 -0.35 -25.36 9.58
CA LEU A 137 0.60 -24.44 8.99
C LEU A 137 2.04 -24.77 9.44
N PRO A 138 3.06 -24.52 8.60
CA PRO A 138 4.44 -24.69 9.01
C PRO A 138 4.75 -23.77 10.18
N SER A 139 5.19 -24.34 11.30
CA SER A 139 5.64 -23.55 12.45
C SER A 139 6.89 -22.75 12.07
N ALA A 140 6.96 -21.50 12.55
CA ALA A 140 8.04 -20.55 12.26
C ALA A 140 9.46 -21.07 12.61
N ASP A 141 9.55 -22.16 13.38
CA ASP A 141 10.80 -22.79 13.81
C ASP A 141 11.37 -23.85 12.84
N ARG A 142 10.76 -24.09 11.68
CA ARG A 142 11.27 -25.06 10.69
C ARG A 142 11.56 -24.45 9.31
N VAL A 143 12.25 -23.31 9.30
CA VAL A 143 13.17 -22.97 8.20
C VAL A 143 14.58 -23.13 8.75
N GLY A 144 15.24 -24.21 8.34
CA GLY A 144 16.46 -24.72 8.95
C GLY A 144 17.60 -23.70 9.01
N THR A 145 18.06 -23.43 10.23
CA THR A 145 19.43 -22.98 10.49
C THR A 145 20.08 -24.01 11.41
N LEU A 146 21.10 -24.68 10.88
CA LEU A 146 21.98 -25.55 11.65
C LEU A 146 22.80 -24.71 12.64
N VAL A 147 22.49 -24.92 13.92
CA VAL A 147 23.35 -24.85 15.12
C VAL A 147 24.34 -23.67 15.23
N GLY A 148 24.01 -22.78 16.17
CA GLY A 148 24.96 -21.94 16.89
C GLY A 148 24.36 -21.53 18.23
N GLN A 149 24.49 -22.39 19.24
CA GLN A 149 24.13 -22.08 20.63
C GLN A 149 24.79 -20.77 21.08
N ARG A 150 24.03 -19.87 21.69
CA ARG A 150 24.52 -19.05 22.81
C ARG A 150 23.38 -18.56 23.71
N ASP A 151 23.62 -18.87 24.98
CA ASP A 151 22.91 -18.63 26.23
C ASP A 151 22.11 -17.34 26.43
N ARG A 152 20.96 -17.56 27.08
CA ARG A 152 20.37 -16.83 28.22
C ARG A 152 20.94 -15.45 28.57
N GLY A 153 20.10 -14.44 28.38
CA GLY A 153 20.15 -13.17 29.11
C GLY A 153 18.72 -12.73 29.44
N VAL A 154 18.31 -12.97 30.69
CA VAL A 154 17.04 -12.52 31.29
C VAL A 154 17.07 -11.00 31.44
N LEU A 155 16.07 -10.30 30.90
CA LEU A 155 15.62 -9.03 31.46
C LEU A 155 14.08 -9.03 31.52
N VAL A 156 13.63 -9.24 32.74
CA VAL A 156 12.29 -9.05 33.27
C VAL A 156 11.86 -7.61 33.06
N LEU A 157 10.69 -7.39 32.44
CA LEU A 157 9.74 -6.32 32.77
C LEU A 157 8.35 -6.72 32.22
N GLU A 158 7.56 -7.41 33.04
CA GLU A 158 6.11 -7.17 33.04
C GLU A 158 5.82 -6.09 34.10
N PRO A 159 4.78 -5.27 33.90
CA PRO A 159 3.55 -5.61 34.59
C PRO A 159 2.28 -5.50 33.73
N ALA A 160 1.48 -6.56 33.82
CA ALA A 160 0.03 -6.63 33.78
C ALA A 160 -0.76 -5.38 33.33
N THR A 161 -1.32 -5.44 32.12
CA THR A 161 -2.58 -4.77 31.77
C THR A 161 -3.62 -5.82 31.41
N LYS A 162 -4.72 -5.85 32.18
CA LYS A 162 -5.89 -6.68 31.91
C LYS A 162 -6.46 -6.29 30.55
N ARG A 163 -6.60 -7.26 29.64
CA ARG A 163 -7.25 -7.08 28.33
C ARG A 163 -8.70 -6.60 28.51
N PRO A 164 -9.21 -5.60 27.76
CA PRO A 164 -10.62 -5.23 27.82
C PRO A 164 -11.49 -6.30 27.13
N ARG A 165 -12.66 -6.54 27.72
CA ARG A 165 -13.72 -7.41 27.19
C ARG A 165 -14.40 -6.75 25.99
N THR A 166 -14.59 -7.51 24.92
CA THR A 166 -15.46 -7.21 23.79
C THR A 166 -16.92 -7.27 24.25
N THR A 167 -17.69 -6.18 24.15
CA THR A 167 -19.15 -6.22 24.25
C THR A 167 -19.74 -6.33 22.83
N SER A 168 -20.38 -7.47 22.56
CA SER A 168 -21.12 -7.72 21.32
C SER A 168 -22.49 -7.06 21.37
N TRP A 169 -22.84 -6.30 20.32
CA TRP A 169 -24.18 -5.74 20.15
C TRP A 169 -25.09 -6.74 19.44
N ARG A 170 -25.78 -7.59 20.21
CA ARG A 170 -27.05 -8.20 19.81
C ARG A 170 -27.83 -8.58 21.06
N GLY A 171 -29.05 -8.08 21.16
CA GLY A 171 -29.98 -8.37 22.25
C GLY A 171 -31.18 -7.45 22.14
N ASP A 172 -32.22 -7.99 21.51
CA ASP A 172 -33.58 -7.48 21.38
C ASP A 172 -34.19 -7.14 22.76
N GLY A 173 -34.95 -6.05 22.83
CA GLY A 173 -35.86 -5.70 23.94
C GLY A 173 -35.26 -5.41 25.32
N GLY A 174 -35.18 -4.12 25.68
CA GLY A 174 -35.02 -3.67 27.07
C GLY A 174 -34.29 -2.33 27.16
N GLU A 175 -35.02 -1.27 27.55
CA GLU A 175 -34.45 0.00 28.00
C GLU A 175 -33.67 -0.23 29.30
N ASP A 176 -32.39 -0.58 29.17
CA ASP A 176 -31.41 -0.45 30.25
C ASP A 176 -30.24 0.37 29.69
N GLU A 177 -29.95 1.49 30.35
CA GLU A 177 -28.83 2.39 30.05
C GLU A 177 -27.51 1.61 30.04
N ARG A 178 -27.04 1.24 28.84
CA ARG A 178 -25.74 0.60 28.64
C ARG A 178 -24.67 1.69 28.71
N GLU A 179 -23.99 1.83 29.86
CA GLU A 179 -22.79 2.66 29.97
C GLU A 179 -21.70 2.17 29.00
N GLU A 180 -21.41 2.97 27.98
CA GLU A 180 -20.31 2.74 27.05
C GLU A 180 -18.97 2.94 27.77
N VAL A 181 -18.26 1.83 28.03
CA VAL A 181 -16.99 1.85 28.78
C VAL A 181 -15.89 2.52 27.95
N MET A 182 -15.48 3.72 28.36
CA MET A 182 -14.31 4.40 27.78
C MET A 182 -13.00 3.92 28.43
N GLU A 183 -11.99 3.67 27.61
CA GLU A 183 -10.62 3.39 28.05
C GLU A 183 -9.90 4.71 28.36
N THR A 184 -9.07 4.76 29.41
CA THR A 184 -8.17 5.91 29.63
C THR A 184 -6.75 5.48 29.29
N LEU A 185 -6.15 6.18 28.32
CA LEU A 185 -4.81 5.90 27.83
C LEU A 185 -3.88 7.11 28.05
N HIS A 186 -2.59 6.82 28.04
CA HIS A 186 -1.52 7.80 28.21
C HIS A 186 -0.66 7.85 26.95
N PHE A 187 -0.41 9.04 26.43
CA PHE A 187 0.43 9.25 25.26
C PHE A 187 1.48 10.31 25.55
N ASP A 188 2.68 10.18 24.99
CA ASP A 188 3.68 11.24 25.03
C ASP A 188 3.23 12.38 24.08
N PRO A 189 3.00 13.62 24.59
CA PRO A 189 2.61 14.74 23.76
C PRO A 189 3.59 15.05 22.62
N ALA A 190 4.87 14.69 22.77
CA ALA A 190 5.88 14.91 21.75
C ALA A 190 5.63 14.10 20.45
N GLU A 191 4.84 13.02 20.50
CA GLU A 191 4.47 12.19 19.35
C GLU A 191 3.54 12.92 18.37
N PHE A 192 2.76 13.90 18.83
CA PHE A 192 1.71 14.58 18.05
C PHE A 192 1.66 16.11 18.25
N ASP A 193 2.72 16.70 18.80
CA ASP A 193 2.86 18.15 18.88
C ASP A 193 3.11 18.74 17.48
N LEU A 194 2.01 19.18 16.86
CA LEU A 194 2.04 19.82 15.56
C LEU A 194 2.69 21.21 15.60
N ASP A 195 2.67 21.90 16.74
CA ASP A 195 3.26 23.24 16.87
C ASP A 195 4.78 23.23 16.87
N ALA A 196 5.38 22.11 17.30
CA ALA A 196 6.82 21.89 17.22
C ALA A 196 7.32 21.45 15.82
N LEU A 197 6.46 21.27 14.81
CA LEU A 197 6.88 20.75 13.51
C LEU A 197 7.91 21.63 12.80
N SER A 198 7.78 22.96 12.90
CA SER A 198 8.73 23.89 12.25
C SER A 198 10.16 23.74 12.78
N GLU A 199 10.30 23.41 14.06
CA GLU A 199 11.61 23.21 14.71
C GLU A 199 12.18 21.82 14.40
N LYS A 200 11.31 20.86 14.06
CA LYS A 200 11.66 19.46 13.81
C LYS A 200 11.83 19.12 12.32
N VAL A 201 11.77 20.09 11.40
CA VAL A 201 11.97 19.85 9.96
C VAL A 201 13.27 19.07 9.70
N GLY A 202 13.19 18.01 8.90
CA GLY A 202 14.29 17.09 8.59
C GLY A 202 14.59 16.06 9.69
N SER A 203 13.87 16.12 10.81
CA SER A 203 14.01 15.18 11.93
C SER A 203 12.95 14.07 11.85
N ARG A 204 13.19 13.00 12.62
CA ARG A 204 12.25 11.91 12.81
C ARG A 204 11.72 11.97 14.25
N ILE A 205 10.40 12.05 14.39
CA ILE A 205 9.69 11.95 15.66
C ILE A 205 9.36 10.48 15.88
N GLU A 206 9.80 9.88 16.97
CA GLU A 206 9.37 8.52 17.32
C GLU A 206 7.91 8.56 17.82
N THR A 207 7.11 7.60 17.38
CA THR A 207 5.67 7.55 17.66
C THR A 207 5.22 6.17 18.16
N PRO A 208 5.85 5.61 19.21
CA PRO A 208 5.56 4.26 19.69
C PRO A 208 4.15 4.11 20.25
N GLY A 209 3.64 5.13 20.97
CA GLY A 209 2.30 5.10 21.55
C GLY A 209 1.23 5.12 20.46
N LEU A 210 1.35 6.02 19.48
CA LEU A 210 0.45 6.07 18.33
C LEU A 210 0.55 4.80 17.48
N HIS A 211 1.76 4.30 17.21
CA HIS A 211 1.96 3.07 16.45
C HIS A 211 1.25 1.87 17.10
N ALA A 212 1.46 1.67 18.40
CA ALA A 212 0.81 0.59 19.15
C ALA A 212 -0.72 0.75 19.13
N PHE A 213 -1.21 1.97 19.34
CA PHE A 213 -2.64 2.27 19.39
C PHE A 213 -3.37 1.98 18.05
N TRP A 214 -2.76 2.34 16.92
CA TRP A 214 -3.37 2.19 15.59
C TRP A 214 -3.08 0.85 14.90
N SER A 215 -2.30 -0.05 15.51
CA SER A 215 -1.88 -1.33 14.92
C SER A 215 -3.02 -2.17 14.33
N SER A 216 -4.19 -2.22 14.99
CA SER A 216 -5.38 -2.94 14.51
C SER A 216 -6.41 -2.05 13.78
N LEU A 217 -6.12 -0.76 13.59
CA LEU A 217 -7.05 0.27 13.10
C LEU A 217 -6.53 0.96 11.82
N GLY A 218 -5.86 0.18 10.96
CA GLY A 218 -5.29 0.68 9.69
C GLY A 218 -3.86 1.23 9.82
N GLU A 219 -3.19 0.92 10.93
CA GLU A 219 -1.78 1.19 11.23
C GLU A 219 -1.40 2.68 11.29
N PHE A 220 -0.26 2.94 11.93
CA PHE A 220 0.44 4.22 11.96
C PHE A 220 1.95 3.93 12.04
N PRO A 221 2.85 4.67 11.38
CA PRO A 221 4.27 4.33 11.40
C PRO A 221 4.88 4.47 12.81
N PRO A 222 5.92 3.69 13.17
CA PRO A 222 6.62 3.80 14.45
C PRO A 222 7.45 5.08 14.58
N GLY A 223 7.70 5.78 13.47
CA GLY A 223 8.29 7.11 13.49
C GLY A 223 7.79 7.94 12.31
N TYR A 224 7.69 9.24 12.55
CA TYR A 224 7.15 10.23 11.63
C TYR A 224 8.25 11.21 11.21
N HIS A 225 8.58 11.26 9.92
CA HIS A 225 9.59 12.16 9.38
C HIS A 225 8.97 13.50 8.98
N VAL A 226 9.49 14.60 9.53
CA VAL A 226 8.89 15.93 9.35
C VAL A 226 9.51 16.63 8.16
N ARG A 227 8.68 17.01 7.20
CA ARG A 227 9.09 17.79 6.02
C ARG A 227 8.81 19.27 6.18
N LYS A 228 9.52 20.10 5.43
CA LYS A 228 9.24 21.56 5.35
C LYS A 228 7.79 21.79 4.92
N GLU A 229 7.33 21.00 3.95
CA GLU A 229 5.99 21.06 3.42
C GLU A 229 4.92 20.83 4.48
N GLU A 230 5.19 19.96 5.45
CA GLU A 230 4.23 19.60 6.50
C GLU A 230 4.17 20.64 7.61
N ALA A 231 5.29 21.28 7.93
CA ALA A 231 5.31 22.43 8.83
C ALA A 231 4.49 23.61 8.25
N MET A 232 4.68 23.91 6.95
CA MET A 232 3.88 24.94 6.26
C MET A 232 2.41 24.52 6.15
N PHE A 233 2.15 23.26 5.80
CA PHE A 233 0.80 22.71 5.73
C PHE A 233 0.06 22.83 7.06
N TRP A 234 0.73 22.55 8.19
CA TRP A 234 0.15 22.74 9.52
C TRP A 234 -0.24 24.20 9.76
N SER A 235 0.62 25.16 9.42
CA SER A 235 0.30 26.58 9.60
C SER A 235 -1.00 26.99 8.89
N VAL A 236 -1.24 26.44 7.70
CA VAL A 236 -2.46 26.66 6.89
C VAL A 236 -3.66 25.96 7.51
N VAL A 237 -3.53 24.66 7.83
CA VAL A 237 -4.63 23.89 8.45
C VAL A 237 -5.03 24.47 9.79
N LYS A 238 -4.07 24.90 10.62
CA LYS A 238 -4.32 25.52 11.93
C LYS A 238 -5.21 26.75 11.84
N GLN A 239 -5.01 27.60 10.82
CA GLN A 239 -5.88 28.76 10.57
C GLN A 239 -7.29 28.33 10.14
N LEU A 240 -7.39 27.33 9.26
CA LEU A 240 -8.67 26.83 8.78
C LEU A 240 -9.47 26.08 9.85
N LEU A 241 -8.81 25.47 10.85
CA LEU A 241 -9.48 24.84 11.99
C LEU A 241 -10.43 25.81 12.72
N LEU A 242 -10.09 27.09 12.79
CA LEU A 242 -10.91 28.13 13.42
C LEU A 242 -12.25 28.32 12.69
N SER A 243 -12.32 27.94 11.41
CA SER A 243 -13.50 28.05 10.55
C SER A 243 -14.28 26.75 10.35
N THR A 244 -13.81 25.62 10.91
CA THR A 244 -14.40 24.28 10.67
C THR A 244 -15.87 24.13 11.07
N GLY A 245 -16.41 25.00 11.93
CA GLY A 245 -17.84 25.06 12.25
C GLY A 245 -18.70 25.80 11.20
N LYS A 246 -18.08 26.50 10.25
CA LYS A 246 -18.73 27.21 9.13
C LYS A 246 -18.47 26.53 7.79
N SER A 247 -17.23 26.09 7.58
CA SER A 247 -16.73 25.52 6.33
C SER A 247 -15.84 24.32 6.64
N PRO A 248 -16.12 23.13 6.09
CA PRO A 248 -15.27 21.96 6.29
C PRO A 248 -13.92 22.13 5.58
N VAL A 249 -12.89 21.42 6.05
CA VAL A 249 -11.57 21.39 5.44
C VAL A 249 -11.38 20.08 4.68
N VAL A 250 -10.93 20.16 3.43
CA VAL A 250 -10.66 18.97 2.60
C VAL A 250 -9.17 18.93 2.28
N ILE A 251 -8.48 17.99 2.93
CA ILE A 251 -7.07 17.67 2.69
C ILE A 251 -6.96 16.76 1.48
N LEU A 252 -6.30 17.28 0.46
CA LEU A 252 -6.07 16.62 -0.82
C LEU A 252 -4.59 16.25 -0.97
N GLY A 253 -4.29 15.36 -1.91
CA GLY A 253 -2.92 14.98 -2.28
C GLY A 253 -2.84 13.53 -2.75
N SER A 254 -1.69 13.14 -3.29
CA SER A 254 -1.54 11.81 -3.92
C SER A 254 -1.57 10.70 -2.87
N PRO A 255 -1.80 9.42 -3.23
CA PRO A 255 -1.54 8.33 -2.30
C PRO A 255 -0.08 8.33 -1.81
N GLY A 256 0.12 8.02 -0.53
CA GLY A 256 1.47 7.92 0.06
C GLY A 256 2.11 9.24 0.47
N VAL A 257 1.43 10.39 0.35
CA VAL A 257 2.00 11.70 0.73
C VAL A 257 1.90 12.06 2.22
N GLY A 258 1.25 11.22 3.03
CA GLY A 258 1.17 11.42 4.49
C GLY A 258 -0.17 11.96 5.03
N LYS A 259 -1.19 12.17 4.19
CA LYS A 259 -2.49 12.76 4.62
C LYS A 259 -3.13 12.06 5.83
N SER A 260 -3.24 10.74 5.77
CA SER A 260 -3.84 9.93 6.85
C SER A 260 -3.01 10.01 8.13
N CYS A 261 -1.68 10.00 8.01
CA CYS A 261 -0.79 10.16 9.16
C CYS A 261 -0.96 11.54 9.79
N PHE A 262 -0.99 12.60 8.98
CA PHE A 262 -1.24 13.95 9.46
C PHE A 262 -2.60 14.09 10.16
N LEU A 263 -3.66 13.48 9.62
CA LEU A 263 -4.99 13.50 10.21
C LEU A 263 -5.03 12.78 11.58
N VAL A 264 -4.27 11.69 11.73
CA VAL A 264 -4.09 11.02 13.04
C VAL A 264 -3.39 11.93 14.04
N LEU A 265 -2.27 12.55 13.66
CA LEU A 265 -1.57 13.51 14.53
C LEU A 265 -2.50 14.67 14.93
N LEU A 266 -3.26 15.19 13.98
CA LEU A 266 -4.24 16.24 14.20
C LEU A 266 -5.34 15.84 15.19
N ALA A 267 -5.82 14.60 15.12
CA ALA A 267 -6.85 14.10 16.02
C ALA A 267 -6.39 14.14 17.48
N PHE A 268 -5.17 13.67 17.75
CA PHE A 268 -4.57 13.69 19.09
C PHE A 268 -4.21 15.10 19.52
N TYR A 269 -3.67 15.92 18.61
CA TYR A 269 -3.37 17.32 18.91
C TYR A 269 -4.62 18.09 19.36
N VAL A 270 -5.72 17.97 18.63
CA VAL A 270 -6.99 18.65 18.97
C VAL A 270 -7.57 18.10 20.27
N ALA A 271 -7.51 16.79 20.50
CA ALA A 271 -8.00 16.18 21.73
C ALA A 271 -7.20 16.58 22.97
N CYS A 272 -5.86 16.59 22.89
CA CYS A 272 -4.97 16.87 24.02
C CYS A 272 -4.71 18.37 24.25
N PHE A 273 -4.38 19.13 23.19
CA PHE A 273 -3.95 20.52 23.35
C PHE A 273 -5.09 21.54 23.23
N GLN A 274 -6.14 21.22 22.46
CA GLN A 274 -7.33 22.07 22.37
C GLN A 274 -8.46 21.62 23.30
N ASN A 275 -8.32 20.46 23.96
CA ASN A 275 -9.33 19.84 24.82
C ASN A 275 -10.71 19.73 24.16
N ARG A 276 -10.74 19.39 22.86
CA ARG A 276 -11.98 19.22 22.10
C ARG A 276 -12.26 17.74 21.89
N LYS A 277 -13.53 17.37 21.90
CA LYS A 277 -13.99 16.05 21.48
C LYS A 277 -13.66 15.84 19.99
N VAL A 278 -13.07 14.70 19.63
CA VAL A 278 -12.72 14.35 18.26
C VAL A 278 -13.27 12.97 17.92
N LEU A 279 -13.89 12.83 16.75
CA LEU A 279 -14.37 11.56 16.21
C LEU A 279 -13.67 11.30 14.88
N VAL A 280 -12.87 10.24 14.80
CA VAL A 280 -12.19 9.79 13.59
C VAL A 280 -12.97 8.64 12.98
N ILE A 281 -13.37 8.78 11.72
CA ILE A 281 -14.00 7.73 10.92
C ILE A 281 -13.05 7.37 9.80
N ARG A 282 -12.53 6.14 9.83
CA ARG A 282 -11.48 5.67 8.92
C ARG A 282 -11.91 4.44 8.15
N GLN A 283 -11.72 4.45 6.83
CA GLN A 283 -11.84 3.25 6.01
C GLN A 283 -10.53 2.45 6.04
N ILE A 284 -10.58 1.25 6.60
CA ILE A 284 -9.46 0.31 6.59
C ILE A 284 -9.45 -0.39 5.23
N LYS A 285 -8.31 -0.31 4.53
CA LYS A 285 -8.10 -1.00 3.27
C LYS A 285 -7.72 -2.47 3.51
N SER A 286 -8.70 -3.29 3.86
CA SER A 286 -8.67 -4.76 3.78
C SER A 286 -9.52 -5.24 2.61
N VAL A 287 -9.45 -6.54 2.24
CA VAL A 287 -10.29 -7.13 1.17
C VAL A 287 -11.77 -6.80 1.36
N ASP A 288 -12.25 -6.87 2.61
CA ASP A 288 -13.62 -6.47 3.00
C ASP A 288 -13.68 -5.05 3.57
N ARG A 289 -13.16 -4.02 2.89
CA ARG A 289 -13.17 -2.58 3.28
C ARG A 289 -13.99 -2.27 4.56
N LYS A 290 -13.33 -2.33 5.73
CA LYS A 290 -13.99 -2.19 7.05
C LYS A 290 -13.92 -0.74 7.51
N ASN A 291 -14.93 -0.31 8.26
CA ASN A 291 -14.92 1.02 8.88
C ASN A 291 -14.45 0.90 10.33
N ALA A 292 -13.58 1.81 10.73
CA ALA A 292 -13.18 2.00 12.10
C ALA A 292 -13.57 3.40 12.58
N VAL A 293 -14.04 3.46 13.82
CA VAL A 293 -14.37 4.71 14.50
C VAL A 293 -13.54 4.81 15.76
N VAL A 294 -12.91 5.95 15.96
CA VAL A 294 -12.15 6.28 17.16
C VAL A 294 -12.62 7.62 17.70
N PHE A 295 -13.15 7.62 18.91
CA PHE A 295 -13.51 8.82 19.64
C PHE A 295 -12.42 9.14 20.67
N LEU A 296 -11.98 10.39 20.69
CA LEU A 296 -10.93 10.91 21.57
C LEU A 296 -11.45 12.11 22.35
N LYS A 297 -11.23 12.11 23.66
CA LYS A 297 -11.48 13.25 24.54
C LYS A 297 -10.31 13.40 25.50
N GLY A 298 -9.58 14.51 25.41
CA GLY A 298 -8.58 14.87 26.42
C GLY A 298 -9.22 14.92 27.80
N LYS A 299 -8.51 14.41 28.82
CA LYS A 299 -8.87 14.66 30.21
C LYS A 299 -8.08 15.87 30.67
N ASP A 300 -8.75 16.77 31.38
CA ASP A 300 -8.08 17.85 32.09
C ASP A 300 -7.06 17.23 33.04
N GLY A 301 -5.78 17.35 32.71
CA GLY A 301 -4.76 17.51 33.73
C GLY A 301 -4.79 18.99 34.09
N GLU A 302 -4.83 19.32 35.38
CA GLU A 302 -4.47 20.66 35.81
C GLU A 302 -3.20 21.09 35.06
N HIS A 303 -3.20 22.32 34.56
CA HIS A 303 -2.18 22.94 33.71
C HIS A 303 -0.74 22.76 34.22
N GLU A 304 -0.17 21.58 34.09
CA GLU A 304 1.26 21.37 34.24
C GLU A 304 1.85 21.36 32.84
N GLN A 305 2.12 22.57 32.35
CA GLN A 305 3.01 22.87 31.22
C GLN A 305 4.47 22.45 31.49
N ALA A 306 4.70 21.46 32.35
CA ALA A 306 5.99 20.83 32.53
C ALA A 306 6.20 19.84 31.39
N SER A 307 7.14 20.15 30.49
CA SER A 307 7.56 19.26 29.42
C SER A 307 7.89 17.87 29.98
N GLY A 308 7.11 16.86 29.64
CA GLY A 308 7.37 15.46 30.02
C GLY A 308 6.20 14.72 30.68
N THR A 309 5.09 15.38 31.02
CA THR A 309 3.91 14.68 31.57
C THR A 309 3.06 14.09 30.43
N SER A 310 2.83 12.78 30.46
CA SER A 310 1.99 12.05 29.49
C SER A 310 0.56 12.64 29.41
N CYS A 311 0.04 12.89 28.20
CA CYS A 311 -1.34 13.31 27.97
C CYS A 311 -2.30 12.15 28.30
N LYS A 312 -3.29 12.40 29.16
CA LYS A 312 -4.37 11.47 29.46
C LYS A 312 -5.52 11.67 28.47
N VAL A 313 -5.89 10.61 27.76
CA VAL A 313 -6.96 10.64 26.76
C VAL A 313 -8.00 9.57 27.08
N SER A 314 -9.26 9.97 27.12
CA SER A 314 -10.39 9.03 27.12
C SER A 314 -10.63 8.59 25.69
N VAL A 315 -10.63 7.29 25.45
CA VAL A 315 -10.75 6.70 24.12
C VAL A 315 -11.90 5.71 24.08
N TYR A 316 -12.68 5.82 23.01
CA TYR A 316 -13.58 4.76 22.54
C TYR A 316 -13.14 4.38 21.13
N ARG A 317 -13.12 3.08 20.83
CA ARG A 317 -12.74 2.57 19.51
C ARG A 317 -13.60 1.37 19.14
N ALA A 318 -14.03 1.35 17.89
CA ALA A 318 -14.81 0.27 17.30
C ALA A 318 -14.39 0.07 15.85
N PHE A 319 -14.53 -1.16 15.35
CA PHE A 319 -14.11 -1.55 14.00
C PHE A 319 -15.12 -2.51 13.37
N ASN A 320 -15.04 -2.66 12.05
CA ASN A 320 -15.99 -3.43 11.25
C ASN A 320 -17.44 -2.93 11.35
N LEU A 321 -17.60 -1.59 11.37
CA LEU A 321 -18.89 -0.94 11.55
C LEU A 321 -19.65 -0.76 10.23
N SER A 322 -20.96 -1.01 10.26
CA SER A 322 -21.88 -0.61 9.20
C SER A 322 -22.19 0.89 9.26
N ALA A 323 -22.86 1.44 8.24
CA ALA A 323 -23.29 2.83 8.24
C ALA A 323 -24.23 3.13 9.44
N ALA A 324 -25.14 2.21 9.77
CA ALA A 324 -26.05 2.36 10.90
C ALA A 324 -25.32 2.39 12.25
N ASP A 325 -24.25 1.60 12.40
CA ASP A 325 -23.43 1.63 13.61
C ASP A 325 -22.67 2.95 13.74
N ILE A 326 -22.20 3.52 12.62
CA ILE A 326 -21.56 4.84 12.60
C ILE A 326 -22.55 5.91 13.05
N ASP A 327 -23.77 5.90 12.53
CA ASP A 327 -24.82 6.83 12.94
C ASP A 327 -25.14 6.71 14.43
N ALA A 328 -25.29 5.49 14.94
CA ALA A 328 -25.51 5.25 16.36
C ALA A 328 -24.39 5.85 17.23
N VAL A 329 -23.12 5.67 16.83
CA VAL A 329 -21.98 6.27 17.54
C VAL A 329 -22.00 7.79 17.45
N ARG A 330 -22.46 8.40 16.36
CA ARG A 330 -22.52 9.86 16.19
C ARG A 330 -23.64 10.52 17.00
N GLU A 331 -24.76 9.83 17.14
CA GLU A 331 -25.92 10.30 17.92
C GLU A 331 -25.78 10.02 19.42
N ALA A 332 -24.82 9.18 19.82
CA ALA A 332 -24.51 8.94 21.22
C ALA A 332 -24.10 10.24 21.95
N GLU A 333 -24.67 10.45 23.14
CA GLU A 333 -24.43 11.68 23.93
C GLU A 333 -22.93 11.88 24.25
N MET A 334 -22.16 10.80 24.38
CA MET A 334 -20.72 10.87 24.63
C MET A 334 -19.95 11.56 23.48
N THR A 335 -20.31 11.29 22.22
CA THR A 335 -19.61 11.79 21.02
C THR A 335 -20.24 13.07 20.48
N ARG A 336 -21.42 13.47 20.98
CA ARG A 336 -22.10 14.69 20.57
C ARG A 336 -21.21 15.92 20.70
N GLY A 337 -21.20 16.74 19.65
CA GLY A 337 -20.37 17.95 19.53
C GLY A 337 -18.91 17.70 19.13
N SER A 338 -18.57 16.49 18.69
CA SER A 338 -17.20 16.15 18.24
C SER A 338 -16.81 16.85 16.95
N LEU A 339 -15.52 17.18 16.84
CA LEU A 339 -14.88 17.45 15.57
C LEU A 339 -14.71 16.13 14.80
N VAL A 340 -15.49 15.98 13.72
CA VAL A 340 -15.50 14.76 12.89
C VAL A 340 -14.42 14.83 11.80
N LEU A 341 -13.49 13.88 11.84
CA LEU A 341 -12.38 13.69 10.90
C LEU A 341 -12.61 12.42 10.08
N ILE A 342 -12.55 12.51 8.76
CA ILE A 342 -12.79 11.38 7.85
C ILE A 342 -11.53 11.04 7.07
N ASP A 343 -11.14 9.77 7.06
CA ASP A 343 -9.96 9.27 6.34
C ASP A 343 -10.27 8.03 5.48
N GLY A 344 -9.63 7.98 4.30
CA GLY A 344 -9.66 6.79 3.43
C GLY A 344 -10.85 6.69 2.48
N TYR A 345 -11.78 7.66 2.48
CA TYR A 345 -12.96 7.67 1.61
C TYR A 345 -12.78 8.56 0.38
N THR A 346 -13.49 8.21 -0.69
CA THR A 346 -13.62 9.01 -1.91
C THR A 346 -14.80 9.96 -1.77
N GLN A 347 -14.82 11.11 -2.47
CA GLN A 347 -16.00 12.00 -2.43
C GLN A 347 -17.25 11.27 -2.91
N GLY A 348 -17.15 10.40 -3.93
CA GLY A 348 -18.28 9.60 -4.40
C GLY A 348 -18.90 8.74 -3.29
N LYS A 349 -18.08 8.12 -2.44
CA LYS A 349 -18.57 7.36 -1.27
C LYS A 349 -19.18 8.27 -0.21
N ILE A 350 -18.55 9.40 0.08
CA ILE A 350 -19.07 10.37 1.06
C ILE A 350 -20.39 10.98 0.58
N ASN A 351 -20.56 11.15 -0.73
CA ASN A 351 -21.80 11.64 -1.31
C ASN A 351 -22.93 10.62 -1.25
N ALA A 352 -22.59 9.32 -1.19
CA ALA A 352 -23.55 8.22 -1.23
C ALA A 352 -23.92 7.70 0.18
N ASP A 353 -23.15 8.06 1.20
CA ASP A 353 -23.30 7.57 2.56
C ASP A 353 -23.49 8.75 3.51
N ASP A 354 -24.74 8.98 3.92
CA ASP A 354 -25.12 10.09 4.79
C ASP A 354 -24.50 9.95 6.20
N SER A 355 -24.11 8.74 6.63
CA SER A 355 -23.46 8.53 7.93
C SER A 355 -22.08 9.18 8.03
N LEU A 356 -21.46 9.45 6.88
CA LEU A 356 -20.20 10.16 6.76
C LEU A 356 -20.39 11.69 6.79
N ARG A 357 -21.62 12.19 6.95
CA ARG A 357 -21.95 13.61 6.95
C ARG A 357 -22.74 14.03 8.20
N PRO A 358 -22.61 15.29 8.64
CA PRO A 358 -21.60 16.27 8.24
C PRO A 358 -20.19 15.85 8.70
N PHE A 359 -19.15 16.40 8.08
CA PHE A 359 -17.77 16.24 8.53
C PHE A 359 -17.09 17.60 8.66
N HIS A 360 -16.04 17.68 9.47
CA HIS A 360 -15.28 18.90 9.67
C HIS A 360 -13.97 18.88 8.88
N ILE A 361 -13.33 17.71 8.80
CA ILE A 361 -12.13 17.52 8.00
C ILE A 361 -12.21 16.20 7.24
N LEU A 362 -11.83 16.23 5.96
CA LEU A 362 -11.75 15.05 5.10
C LEU A 362 -10.34 14.93 4.52
N ALA A 363 -9.67 13.79 4.71
CA ALA A 363 -8.48 13.42 3.96
C ALA A 363 -8.85 12.48 2.80
N THR A 364 -8.64 12.93 1.55
CA THR A 364 -8.96 12.12 0.36
C THR A 364 -7.93 12.27 -0.75
N SER A 365 -7.77 11.25 -1.59
CA SER A 365 -6.76 11.24 -2.64
C SER A 365 -7.27 11.92 -3.91
N TYR A 366 -7.28 13.26 -3.90
CA TYR A 366 -7.61 14.15 -5.04
C TYR A 366 -8.84 13.70 -5.86
N GLN A 367 -9.90 13.33 -5.14
CA GLN A 367 -11.19 12.96 -5.71
C GLN A 367 -12.26 13.86 -5.10
N TYR A 368 -12.01 15.17 -5.00
CA TYR A 368 -12.97 16.12 -4.47
C TYR A 368 -13.20 17.25 -5.48
N ASP A 369 -14.32 17.16 -6.18
CA ASP A 369 -14.80 18.18 -7.11
C ASP A 369 -15.66 19.18 -6.34
N LYS A 370 -15.09 20.36 -6.10
CA LYS A 370 -15.74 21.43 -5.36
C LYS A 370 -16.72 22.15 -6.27
N LYS A 371 -18.02 22.04 -5.95
CA LYS A 371 -19.09 22.79 -6.63
C LYS A 371 -19.08 24.26 -6.21
N SER A 372 -19.72 25.11 -6.99
CA SER A 372 -19.75 26.57 -6.74
C SER A 372 -20.39 26.95 -5.40
N ASP A 373 -21.32 26.13 -4.91
CA ASP A 373 -22.05 26.29 -3.66
C ASP A 373 -21.41 25.54 -2.47
N ASP A 374 -20.35 24.77 -2.71
CA ASP A 374 -19.67 24.00 -1.68
C ASP A 374 -18.79 24.92 -0.80
N PRO A 375 -19.06 25.03 0.52
CA PRO A 375 -18.30 25.91 1.40
C PRO A 375 -16.93 25.34 1.79
N ALA A 376 -16.56 24.14 1.34
CA ALA A 376 -15.33 23.47 1.73
C ALA A 376 -14.05 24.26 1.36
N ASN A 377 -13.13 24.33 2.33
CA ASN A 377 -11.78 24.85 2.13
C ASN A 377 -10.87 23.69 1.70
N MET A 378 -10.41 23.71 0.45
CA MET A 378 -9.50 22.69 -0.06
C MET A 378 -8.05 23.07 0.27
N VAL A 379 -7.27 22.08 0.74
CA VAL A 379 -5.86 22.25 1.08
C VAL A 379 -5.05 21.10 0.48
N MET A 380 -3.95 21.42 -0.22
CA MET A 380 -3.12 20.43 -0.91
C MET A 380 -1.89 20.04 -0.09
N LEU A 381 -1.76 18.77 0.26
CA LEU A 381 -0.48 18.21 0.75
C LEU A 381 0.31 17.64 -0.47
N PRO A 382 1.42 18.29 -0.89
CA PRO A 382 2.18 17.87 -2.06
C PRO A 382 2.96 16.56 -1.84
N ALA A 383 3.32 15.92 -2.95
CA ALA A 383 4.14 14.72 -2.96
C ALA A 383 5.56 14.93 -2.40
N TRP A 384 6.26 13.82 -2.14
CA TRP A 384 7.62 13.83 -1.59
C TRP A 384 8.63 14.30 -2.64
N ARG A 385 9.53 15.20 -2.24
CA ARG A 385 10.68 15.59 -3.05
C ARG A 385 11.83 14.63 -2.83
N PHE A 386 12.75 14.59 -3.78
CA PHE A 386 13.94 13.75 -3.72
C PHE A 386 14.75 13.99 -2.43
N GLU A 387 15.04 15.25 -2.10
CA GLU A 387 15.82 15.60 -0.91
C GLU A 387 15.15 15.20 0.40
N ASP A 388 13.81 15.26 0.48
CA ASP A 388 13.06 14.79 1.65
C ASP A 388 13.18 13.28 1.83
N LEU A 389 13.09 12.52 0.73
CA LEU A 389 13.24 11.07 0.76
C LEU A 389 14.68 10.68 1.09
N LEU A 390 15.67 11.41 0.58
CA LEU A 390 17.07 11.22 0.94
C LEU A 390 17.27 11.48 2.44
N GLY A 391 16.74 12.57 2.98
CA GLY A 391 16.75 12.88 4.41
C GLY A 391 16.09 11.79 5.25
N TYR A 392 14.93 11.30 4.81
CA TYR A 392 14.24 10.16 5.42
C TYR A 392 15.13 8.92 5.51
N VAL A 393 15.79 8.53 4.41
CA VAL A 393 16.65 7.33 4.38
C VAL A 393 17.92 7.50 5.23
N LEU A 394 18.54 8.68 5.20
CA LEU A 394 19.73 8.97 6.02
C LEU A 394 19.43 8.83 7.52
N LYS A 395 18.20 9.13 7.94
CA LYS A 395 17.71 8.96 9.32
C LYS A 395 17.07 7.59 9.58
N ASN A 396 16.81 6.79 8.55
CA ASN A 396 16.22 5.46 8.64
C ASN A 396 16.96 4.44 7.76
N ARG A 397 18.21 4.09 8.14
CA ARG A 397 19.04 3.18 7.34
C ARG A 397 18.47 1.76 7.19
N ARG A 398 17.51 1.35 8.02
CA ARG A 398 16.78 0.07 7.87
C ARG A 398 16.05 -0.03 6.53
N TRP A 399 15.66 1.12 5.97
CA TRP A 399 15.04 1.21 4.64
C TRP A 399 15.86 0.48 3.56
N LEU A 400 17.20 0.48 3.64
CA LEU A 400 18.07 -0.21 2.68
C LEU A 400 17.84 -1.73 2.67
N VAL A 401 17.54 -2.30 3.83
CA VAL A 401 17.27 -3.73 4.00
C VAL A 401 15.81 -4.04 3.68
N GLU A 402 14.88 -3.22 4.17
CA GLU A 402 13.44 -3.38 3.95
C GLU A 402 13.05 -3.31 2.46
N THR A 403 13.77 -2.51 1.67
CA THR A 403 13.58 -2.42 0.21
C THR A 403 14.37 -3.46 -0.59
N GLY A 404 15.18 -4.30 0.08
CA GLY A 404 16.01 -5.30 -0.57
C GLY A 404 17.24 -4.75 -1.32
N LEU A 405 17.56 -3.46 -1.18
CA LEU A 405 18.70 -2.83 -1.87
C LEU A 405 20.05 -3.20 -1.25
N ARG A 406 20.07 -3.61 0.02
CA ARG A 406 21.24 -4.13 0.73
C ARG A 406 20.84 -5.26 1.68
N ALA A 407 21.79 -6.16 1.95
CA ALA A 407 21.61 -7.19 2.98
C ALA A 407 21.72 -6.62 4.41
N THR A 408 22.48 -5.54 4.60
CA THR A 408 22.69 -4.88 5.90
C THR A 408 22.62 -3.36 5.77
N SER A 409 22.24 -2.67 6.84
CA SER A 409 22.18 -1.20 6.91
C SER A 409 23.55 -0.54 7.14
N ASP A 410 24.52 -1.31 7.63
CA ASP A 410 25.76 -0.78 8.21
C ASP A 410 26.86 -0.63 7.16
N GLY A 411 27.77 0.33 7.39
CA GLY A 411 28.94 0.53 6.54
C GLY A 411 28.68 1.14 5.15
N THR A 412 27.43 1.46 4.80
CA THR A 412 27.13 2.15 3.54
C THR A 412 27.41 3.66 3.68
N SER A 413 28.25 4.21 2.81
CA SER A 413 28.56 5.65 2.78
C SER A 413 27.36 6.47 2.27
N GLU A 414 27.31 7.75 2.62
CA GLU A 414 26.20 8.63 2.21
C GLU A 414 26.13 8.81 0.69
N GLU A 415 27.28 8.84 0.00
CA GLU A 415 27.34 8.93 -1.46
C GLU A 415 26.69 7.70 -2.12
N VAL A 416 26.93 6.52 -1.55
CA VAL A 416 26.32 5.27 -2.03
C VAL A 416 24.81 5.27 -1.74
N ILE A 417 24.39 5.75 -0.56
CA ILE A 417 22.96 5.90 -0.22
C ILE A 417 22.28 6.84 -1.22
N ARG A 418 22.87 8.00 -1.50
CA ARG A 418 22.32 8.97 -2.45
C ARG A 418 22.10 8.35 -3.83
N LYS A 419 23.06 7.56 -4.33
CA LYS A 419 22.92 6.82 -5.60
C LYS A 419 21.78 5.80 -5.55
N LEU A 420 21.71 5.00 -4.47
CA LEU A 420 20.63 4.01 -4.30
C LEU A 420 19.25 4.65 -4.22
N VAL A 421 19.12 5.76 -3.49
CA VAL A 421 17.90 6.54 -3.37
C VAL A 421 17.52 7.14 -4.71
N ALA A 422 18.45 7.73 -5.46
CA ALA A 422 18.19 8.25 -6.81
C ALA A 422 17.68 7.16 -7.75
N GLU A 423 18.33 6.00 -7.77
CA GLU A 423 17.88 4.87 -8.58
C GLU A 423 16.52 4.33 -8.13
N HIS A 424 16.24 4.28 -6.82
CA HIS A 424 14.95 3.81 -6.32
C HIS A 424 13.81 4.83 -6.56
N TYR A 425 14.13 6.12 -6.54
CA TYR A 425 13.20 7.21 -6.83
C TYR A 425 12.67 7.14 -8.27
N LYS A 426 13.49 6.68 -9.22
CA LYS A 426 13.06 6.42 -10.61
C LYS A 426 11.85 5.48 -10.71
N TYR A 427 11.59 4.64 -9.71
CA TYR A 427 10.45 3.72 -9.67
C TYR A 427 9.26 4.32 -8.93
N SER A 428 9.47 4.77 -7.70
CA SER A 428 8.41 5.17 -6.76
C SER A 428 7.94 6.61 -6.93
N GLY A 429 8.82 7.49 -7.41
CA GLY A 429 8.67 8.94 -7.33
C GLY A 429 8.45 9.41 -5.89
N GLY A 430 7.70 10.49 -5.73
CA GLY A 430 7.31 11.11 -4.47
C GLY A 430 6.20 10.38 -3.69
N ASN A 431 6.00 9.08 -3.94
CA ASN A 431 5.09 8.24 -3.15
C ASN A 431 5.87 7.47 -2.09
N LEU A 432 5.86 7.96 -0.85
CA LEU A 432 6.60 7.33 0.25
C LEU A 432 6.20 5.86 0.46
N ARG A 433 4.91 5.52 0.30
CA ARG A 433 4.45 4.13 0.44
C ARG A 433 5.10 3.22 -0.58
N ALA A 434 5.15 3.65 -1.85
CA ALA A 434 5.85 2.89 -2.90
C ALA A 434 7.36 2.89 -2.65
N PHE A 435 7.93 4.02 -2.23
CA PHE A 435 9.35 4.18 -1.93
C PHE A 435 9.83 3.27 -0.79
N CYS A 436 8.96 2.88 0.14
CA CYS A 436 9.26 1.92 1.20
C CYS A 436 9.00 0.45 0.81
N THR A 437 8.85 0.13 -0.48
CA THR A 437 8.65 -1.25 -0.98
C THR A 437 9.73 -1.63 -1.99
N THR A 438 9.75 -2.89 -2.44
CA THR A 438 10.75 -3.35 -3.41
C THR A 438 10.45 -2.84 -4.83
N ARG A 439 11.49 -2.72 -5.66
CA ARG A 439 11.34 -2.26 -7.06
C ARG A 439 10.44 -3.18 -7.87
N GLU A 440 10.47 -4.48 -7.59
CA GLU A 440 9.65 -5.49 -8.24
C GLU A 440 8.17 -5.27 -7.92
N ALA A 441 7.84 -4.99 -6.65
CA ALA A 441 6.48 -4.71 -6.23
C ALA A 441 5.93 -3.43 -6.88
N ILE A 442 6.73 -2.36 -6.90
CA ILE A 442 6.37 -1.10 -7.56
C ILE A 442 6.12 -1.33 -9.06
N THR A 443 7.05 -2.01 -9.73
CA THR A 443 6.96 -2.30 -11.16
C THR A 443 5.73 -3.14 -11.48
N ARG A 444 5.43 -4.18 -10.68
CA ARG A 444 4.22 -5.00 -10.85
C ARG A 444 2.94 -4.16 -10.79
N VAL A 445 2.86 -3.25 -9.81
CA VAL A 445 1.70 -2.35 -9.65
C VAL A 445 1.58 -1.39 -10.84
N LEU A 446 2.68 -0.78 -11.27
CA LEU A 446 2.69 0.14 -12.41
C LEU A 446 2.32 -0.58 -13.72
N THR A 447 2.89 -1.75 -13.98
CA THR A 447 2.58 -2.54 -15.19
C THR A 447 1.13 -3.02 -15.20
N ALA A 448 0.60 -3.49 -14.06
CA ALA A 448 -0.81 -3.85 -13.95
C ALA A 448 -1.74 -2.65 -14.16
N ALA A 449 -1.33 -1.47 -13.70
CA ALA A 449 -2.06 -0.23 -13.92
C ALA A 449 -1.92 0.32 -15.35
N ALA A 450 -0.87 -0.05 -16.09
CA ALA A 450 -0.58 0.45 -17.44
C ALA A 450 -1.51 -0.14 -18.52
N PHE A 451 -2.32 -1.15 -18.20
CA PHE A 451 -3.33 -1.71 -19.10
C PHE A 451 -4.54 -0.76 -19.22
N PHE A 452 -4.35 0.35 -19.93
CA PHE A 452 -5.40 1.32 -20.26
C PHE A 452 -5.96 1.07 -21.66
N PRO A 453 -7.28 1.15 -21.87
CA PRO A 453 -7.82 1.43 -23.19
C PRO A 453 -7.30 2.81 -23.66
N ARG A 454 -6.73 2.91 -24.87
CA ARG A 454 -6.08 4.13 -25.41
C ARG A 454 -6.89 5.43 -25.27
N GLU A 455 -8.22 5.35 -25.24
CA GLU A 455 -9.12 6.51 -25.10
C GLU A 455 -9.13 7.11 -23.69
N GLN A 456 -8.92 6.31 -22.64
CA GLN A 456 -8.88 6.80 -21.25
C GLN A 456 -7.55 7.49 -20.91
N SER A 457 -6.45 7.08 -21.57
CA SER A 457 -5.13 7.71 -21.49
C SER A 457 -5.20 9.19 -21.89
N TYR A 458 -6.01 9.52 -22.91
CA TYR A 458 -6.23 10.90 -23.36
C TYR A 458 -7.00 11.73 -22.32
N GLN A 459 -8.15 11.27 -21.81
CA GLN A 459 -8.91 12.04 -20.81
C GLN A 459 -8.15 12.26 -19.49
N LEU A 460 -7.41 11.24 -19.01
CA LEU A 460 -6.60 11.33 -17.80
C LEU A 460 -5.42 12.33 -17.91
N VAL A 461 -4.86 12.50 -19.11
CA VAL A 461 -3.72 13.39 -19.41
C VAL A 461 -4.17 14.82 -19.74
N PHE A 462 -5.34 14.99 -20.38
CA PHE A 462 -5.77 16.28 -20.94
C PHE A 462 -6.81 17.05 -20.12
N GLU A 463 -7.66 16.40 -19.30
CA GLU A 463 -8.83 17.06 -18.66
C GLU A 463 -8.65 17.42 -17.16
N ARG A 464 -7.42 17.50 -16.63
CA ARG A 464 -7.20 17.77 -15.18
C ARG A 464 -7.44 19.23 -14.72
N SER A 465 -8.43 19.89 -15.28
CA SER A 465 -9.31 20.79 -14.52
C SER A 465 -10.55 20.00 -14.09
N GLY A 466 -10.44 19.15 -13.05
CA GLY A 466 -11.58 18.49 -12.41
C GLY A 466 -11.91 17.04 -12.80
N ALA A 467 -11.17 16.38 -13.70
CA ALA A 467 -11.49 14.99 -14.07
C ALA A 467 -11.13 13.94 -12.98
N ARG A 468 -12.10 13.03 -12.75
CA ARG A 468 -12.13 11.93 -11.77
C ARG A 468 -10.82 11.14 -11.70
N SER A 469 -10.11 11.25 -10.58
CA SER A 469 -9.08 10.27 -10.22
C SER A 469 -9.75 8.90 -10.07
N ASP A 470 -9.47 7.98 -10.98
CA ASP A 470 -9.66 6.55 -10.71
C ASP A 470 -8.45 6.03 -9.91
N ASP A 471 -8.61 4.90 -9.21
CA ASP A 471 -7.54 4.35 -8.35
C ASP A 471 -6.29 3.98 -9.17
N ARG A 472 -6.43 3.74 -10.48
CA ARG A 472 -5.35 3.30 -11.39
C ARG A 472 -4.43 4.44 -11.81
N SER A 473 -4.98 5.59 -12.21
CA SER A 473 -4.18 6.76 -12.61
C SER A 473 -3.40 7.37 -11.43
N ASN A 474 -3.86 7.15 -10.20
CA ASN A 474 -3.14 7.57 -9.00
C ASN A 474 -1.76 6.92 -8.86
N HIS A 475 -1.47 5.83 -9.58
CA HIS A 475 -0.14 5.21 -9.56
C HIS A 475 0.88 5.98 -10.40
N PHE A 476 0.46 6.62 -11.50
CA PHE A 476 1.35 7.30 -12.45
C PHE A 476 1.61 8.77 -12.14
N TYR A 477 0.62 9.46 -11.59
CA TYR A 477 0.67 10.91 -11.41
C TYR A 477 0.79 11.31 -9.95
N ARG A 478 1.41 12.45 -9.69
CA ARG A 478 1.47 13.09 -8.38
C ARG A 478 1.09 14.56 -8.46
N GLN A 479 0.45 15.03 -7.39
CA GLN A 479 0.20 16.45 -7.18
C GLN A 479 1.33 17.13 -6.43
N TYR A 480 1.62 18.34 -6.89
CA TYR A 480 2.60 19.25 -6.34
C TYR A 480 2.02 20.66 -6.26
N ILE A 481 2.75 21.53 -5.56
CA ILE A 481 2.49 22.95 -5.48
C ILE A 481 3.72 23.72 -6.00
N VAL A 482 3.48 24.92 -6.55
CA VAL A 482 4.52 25.73 -7.19
C VAL A 482 5.64 26.13 -6.21
N ASP A 483 5.28 26.59 -5.01
CA ASP A 483 6.26 26.97 -3.97
C ASP A 483 5.79 26.43 -2.61
N PRO A 484 6.53 25.47 -2.02
CA PRO A 484 6.19 24.88 -0.72
C PRO A 484 6.46 25.82 0.46
N SER A 485 7.11 26.96 0.22
CA SER A 485 7.38 27.97 1.23
C SER A 485 6.25 29.00 1.36
N SER A 486 5.30 28.99 0.42
CA SER A 486 4.18 29.92 0.37
C SER A 486 2.91 29.27 0.90
N ALA A 487 2.36 29.78 2.00
CA ALA A 487 1.12 29.30 2.59
C ALA A 487 -0.07 29.37 1.59
N ASP A 488 -0.13 30.42 0.78
CA ASP A 488 -1.21 30.61 -0.21
C ASP A 488 -1.23 29.52 -1.28
N HIS A 489 -0.07 28.94 -1.59
CA HIS A 489 0.04 27.89 -2.59
C HIS A 489 -0.58 26.57 -2.15
N TYR A 490 -0.83 26.39 -0.84
CA TYR A 490 -1.53 25.22 -0.31
C TYR A 490 -3.04 25.28 -0.51
N VAL A 491 -3.62 26.46 -0.72
CA VAL A 491 -5.07 26.67 -0.85
C VAL A 491 -5.49 27.17 -2.24
N THR A 492 -4.55 27.69 -3.02
CA THR A 492 -4.82 28.25 -4.35
C THR A 492 -4.66 27.19 -5.44
N THR A 493 -5.78 26.75 -6.02
CA THR A 493 -5.81 25.70 -7.06
C THR A 493 -4.94 25.99 -8.28
N ARG A 494 -4.77 27.28 -8.65
CA ARG A 494 -3.87 27.71 -9.75
C ARG A 494 -2.39 27.45 -9.46
N CYS A 495 -2.03 27.31 -8.20
CA CYS A 495 -0.67 26.99 -7.76
C CYS A 495 -0.46 25.48 -7.61
N TRP A 496 -1.47 24.66 -7.92
CA TRP A 496 -1.38 23.20 -7.88
C TRP A 496 -1.20 22.69 -9.29
N PHE A 497 -0.37 21.66 -9.43
CA PHE A 497 -0.16 21.02 -10.71
C PHE A 497 0.12 19.54 -10.53
N VAL A 498 0.06 18.81 -11.64
CA VAL A 498 0.25 17.37 -11.69
C VAL A 498 1.49 17.07 -12.52
N SER A 499 2.34 16.16 -12.05
CA SER A 499 3.45 15.61 -12.83
C SER A 499 3.50 14.08 -12.75
N VAL A 500 4.20 13.48 -13.71
CA VAL A 500 4.69 12.09 -13.63
C VAL A 500 6.10 12.17 -13.06
N ASP A 501 6.31 11.56 -11.89
CA ASP A 501 7.52 11.71 -11.10
C ASP A 501 8.31 10.41 -10.91
N SER A 502 8.09 9.47 -11.82
CA SER A 502 8.76 8.17 -11.91
C SER A 502 9.17 7.93 -13.35
N ALA A 503 10.43 7.55 -13.58
CA ALA A 503 10.94 7.23 -14.89
C ALA A 503 10.22 6.02 -15.49
N VAL A 504 9.94 5.01 -14.66
CA VAL A 504 9.18 3.82 -15.07
C VAL A 504 7.75 4.19 -15.46
N ALA A 505 7.09 5.02 -14.65
CA ALA A 505 5.75 5.51 -14.96
C ALA A 505 5.74 6.31 -16.27
N LEU A 506 6.74 7.17 -16.49
CA LEU A 506 6.86 7.98 -17.70
C LEU A 506 7.12 7.12 -18.95
N ASN A 507 7.98 6.11 -18.85
CA ASN A 507 8.26 5.18 -19.94
C ASN A 507 7.00 4.37 -20.32
N LEU A 508 6.29 3.83 -19.33
CA LEU A 508 5.02 3.13 -19.56
C LEU A 508 3.94 4.04 -20.19
N LEU A 509 3.88 5.31 -19.78
CA LEU A 509 3.00 6.30 -20.42
C LEU A 509 3.50 6.71 -21.82
N GLY A 510 4.81 6.64 -22.07
CA GLY A 510 5.48 6.74 -23.37
C GLY A 510 4.76 6.00 -24.50
N ARG A 511 4.27 4.80 -24.17
CA ARG A 511 3.51 3.93 -25.08
C ARG A 511 2.16 4.52 -25.53
N SER A 512 1.68 5.59 -24.88
CA SER A 512 0.37 6.20 -25.10
C SER A 512 0.36 7.37 -26.09
N ASN A 513 1.49 7.70 -26.74
CA ASN A 513 1.61 8.78 -27.73
C ASN A 513 1.12 10.16 -27.22
N LEU A 514 1.62 10.62 -26.07
CA LEU A 514 1.29 11.96 -25.57
C LEU A 514 1.88 13.05 -26.49
N ARG A 515 1.27 14.24 -26.50
CA ARG A 515 1.77 15.38 -27.26
C ARG A 515 3.10 15.89 -26.70
N LEU A 516 3.96 16.43 -27.58
CA LEU A 516 5.29 16.93 -27.23
C LEU A 516 5.29 18.00 -26.12
N ASP A 517 4.29 18.88 -26.09
CA ASP A 517 4.14 19.93 -25.08
C ASP A 517 3.98 19.37 -23.65
N LYS A 518 3.40 18.17 -23.52
CA LYS A 518 3.27 17.49 -22.22
C LYS A 518 4.60 16.92 -21.73
N TYR A 519 5.38 16.28 -22.60
CA TYR A 519 6.74 15.85 -22.23
C TYR A 519 7.62 17.04 -21.86
N LEU A 520 7.49 18.16 -22.56
CA LEU A 520 8.22 19.38 -22.22
C LEU A 520 7.81 19.91 -20.83
N ALA A 521 6.52 19.86 -20.48
CA ALA A 521 6.04 20.23 -19.16
C ALA A 521 6.60 19.31 -18.06
N TYR A 522 6.66 17.99 -18.28
CA TYR A 522 7.25 17.04 -17.34
C TYR A 522 8.75 17.24 -17.18
N TYR A 523 9.48 17.48 -18.27
CA TYR A 523 10.91 17.80 -18.23
C TYR A 523 11.19 19.08 -17.44
N ARG A 524 10.49 20.19 -17.75
CA ARG A 524 10.63 21.46 -17.01
C ARG A 524 10.29 21.32 -15.54
N HIS A 525 9.29 20.52 -15.21
CA HIS A 525 8.98 20.22 -13.82
C HIS A 525 10.13 19.47 -13.14
N ALA A 526 10.61 18.39 -13.76
CA ALA A 526 11.74 17.61 -13.25
C ALA A 526 12.98 18.49 -13.01
N GLU A 527 13.23 19.44 -13.90
CA GLU A 527 14.31 20.44 -13.79
C GLU A 527 14.08 21.35 -12.59
N THR A 528 12.87 21.92 -12.48
CA THR A 528 12.51 22.86 -11.41
C THR A 528 12.61 22.25 -10.01
N VAL A 529 12.24 20.97 -9.85
CA VAL A 529 12.27 20.29 -8.55
C VAL A 529 13.58 19.55 -8.28
N GLY A 530 14.55 19.59 -9.20
CA GLY A 530 15.79 18.84 -9.07
C GLY A 530 15.56 17.32 -8.98
N ALA A 531 14.60 16.80 -9.75
CA ALA A 531 14.19 15.42 -9.66
C ALA A 531 15.28 14.43 -10.10
N GLY A 532 15.38 13.30 -9.40
CA GLY A 532 16.25 12.19 -9.78
C GLY A 532 15.88 11.49 -11.11
N TYR A 533 14.75 11.84 -11.73
CA TYR A 533 14.31 11.34 -13.04
C TYR A 533 14.47 12.35 -14.18
N LEU A 534 15.16 13.49 -13.97
CA LEU A 534 15.36 14.51 -14.99
C LEU A 534 15.92 13.95 -16.31
N GLY A 535 16.90 13.04 -16.24
CA GLY A 535 17.47 12.35 -17.40
C GLY A 535 16.40 11.58 -18.18
N SER A 536 15.64 10.72 -17.51
CA SER A 536 14.55 9.96 -18.13
C SER A 536 13.41 10.84 -18.66
N ALA A 537 13.18 12.02 -18.07
CA ALA A 537 12.23 12.98 -18.61
C ALA A 537 12.72 13.61 -19.92
N TYR A 538 14.02 13.90 -20.01
CA TYR A 538 14.65 14.39 -21.24
C TYR A 538 14.68 13.32 -22.33
N GLU A 539 15.05 12.09 -21.97
CA GLU A 539 15.01 10.91 -22.83
C GLU A 539 13.62 10.75 -23.49
N ALA A 540 12.56 10.71 -22.68
CA ALA A 540 11.20 10.57 -23.18
C ALA A 540 10.76 11.74 -24.07
N LEU A 541 11.19 12.97 -23.73
CA LEU A 541 10.97 14.16 -24.56
C LEU A 541 11.67 14.03 -25.92
N LEU A 542 12.91 13.56 -25.94
CA LEU A 542 13.70 13.37 -27.16
C LEU A 542 13.08 12.30 -28.06
N HIS A 543 12.73 11.13 -27.53
CA HIS A 543 12.06 10.08 -28.28
C HIS A 543 10.78 10.60 -28.93
N ARG A 544 9.99 11.38 -28.18
CA ARG A 544 8.77 11.98 -28.70
C ARG A 544 9.04 13.04 -29.78
N ALA A 545 10.06 13.89 -29.61
CA ALA A 545 10.43 14.90 -30.58
C ALA A 545 10.83 14.27 -31.93
N VAL A 546 11.62 13.19 -31.89
CA VAL A 546 12.02 12.43 -33.09
C VAL A 546 10.80 11.80 -33.76
N SER A 547 9.97 11.08 -33.00
CA SER A 547 8.76 10.45 -33.52
C SER A 547 7.80 11.45 -34.17
N GLU A 548 7.60 12.61 -33.55
CA GLU A 548 6.72 13.67 -34.06
C GLU A 548 7.31 14.40 -35.29
N SER A 549 8.65 14.56 -35.36
CA SER A 549 9.32 15.11 -36.55
C SER A 549 9.14 14.21 -37.78
N ILE A 550 9.24 12.89 -37.59
CA ILE A 550 9.00 11.89 -38.64
C ILE A 550 7.52 11.92 -39.07
N GLY A 551 6.59 11.93 -38.11
CA GLY A 551 5.15 11.98 -38.40
C GLY A 551 4.71 13.23 -39.16
N ASN A 552 5.41 14.36 -38.96
CA ASN A 552 5.17 15.63 -39.65
C ASN A 552 5.93 15.77 -40.99
N GLY A 553 6.65 14.72 -41.43
CA GLY A 553 7.40 14.73 -42.69
C GLY A 553 8.63 15.67 -42.70
N LYS A 554 9.05 16.17 -41.53
CA LYS A 554 10.24 17.01 -41.39
C LYS A 554 11.52 16.18 -41.32
N HIS A 555 11.43 14.96 -40.77
CA HIS A 555 12.50 13.97 -40.65
C HIS A 555 13.79 14.43 -39.96
N SER A 556 13.83 15.63 -39.39
CA SER A 556 15.02 16.23 -38.79
C SER A 556 14.73 16.74 -37.38
N VAL A 557 15.63 16.44 -36.44
CA VAL A 557 15.66 17.02 -35.09
C VAL A 557 17.06 17.54 -34.80
N GLU A 558 17.19 18.80 -34.44
CA GLU A 558 18.45 19.44 -34.11
C GLU A 558 18.62 19.56 -32.58
N ILE A 559 19.77 19.14 -32.08
CA ILE A 559 20.13 19.15 -30.67
C ILE A 559 21.38 20.01 -30.51
N ALA A 560 21.23 21.13 -29.81
CA ALA A 560 22.37 21.95 -29.40
C ALA A 560 23.10 21.28 -28.22
N LEU A 561 24.42 21.24 -28.30
CA LEU A 561 25.27 20.65 -27.27
C LEU A 561 25.87 21.73 -26.36
N ARG A 562 26.43 21.30 -25.24
CA ARG A 562 27.04 22.21 -24.26
C ARG A 562 28.30 22.90 -24.81
N VAL A 563 28.60 24.05 -24.24
CA VAL A 563 29.73 24.92 -24.65
C VAL A 563 31.10 24.27 -24.44
N ASP A 564 31.19 23.20 -23.66
CA ASP A 564 32.40 22.41 -23.43
C ASP A 564 32.50 21.14 -24.30
N ALA A 565 31.43 20.75 -25.03
CA ALA A 565 31.45 19.60 -25.92
C ALA A 565 32.33 19.82 -27.18
N PRO A 566 32.91 18.79 -27.80
CA PRO A 566 33.69 18.94 -29.03
C PRO A 566 32.82 19.36 -30.24
N TYR A 567 31.55 19.01 -30.21
CA TYR A 567 30.54 19.37 -31.22
C TYR A 567 29.66 20.52 -30.73
N GLU A 568 29.19 21.35 -31.65
CA GLU A 568 28.23 22.43 -31.37
C GLU A 568 26.79 21.91 -31.37
N ARG A 569 26.47 21.06 -32.34
CA ARG A 569 25.13 20.52 -32.53
C ARG A 569 25.15 19.15 -33.20
N ILE A 570 24.08 18.39 -33.00
CA ILE A 570 23.80 17.12 -33.66
C ILE A 570 22.47 17.25 -34.39
N VAL A 571 22.41 16.79 -35.63
CA VAL A 571 21.19 16.73 -36.43
C VAL A 571 20.82 15.27 -36.67
N LEU A 572 19.68 14.87 -36.12
CA LEU A 572 19.07 13.56 -36.31
C LEU A 572 18.21 13.60 -37.58
N ASP A 573 18.77 13.17 -38.71
CA ASP A 573 18.03 12.97 -39.96
C ASP A 573 17.67 11.49 -40.13
N VAL A 574 16.47 11.13 -39.69
CA VAL A 574 15.99 9.75 -39.61
C VAL A 574 14.61 9.60 -40.23
N LYS A 575 14.41 8.50 -40.95
CA LYS A 575 13.16 8.21 -41.65
C LYS A 575 12.22 7.34 -40.83
N ARG A 576 12.77 6.61 -39.86
CA ARG A 576 12.01 5.68 -39.02
C ARG A 576 12.43 5.80 -37.56
N ALA A 577 11.44 5.89 -36.68
CA ALA A 577 11.61 5.65 -35.25
C ALA A 577 11.07 4.27 -34.92
N TRP A 578 11.82 3.49 -34.15
CA TRP A 578 11.47 2.13 -33.81
C TRP A 578 11.73 1.86 -32.32
N CYS A 579 10.66 1.52 -31.60
CA CYS A 579 10.70 1.07 -30.22
C CYS A 579 10.59 -0.46 -30.19
N SER A 580 11.54 -1.16 -29.56
CA SER A 580 11.48 -2.62 -29.41
C SER A 580 12.34 -3.12 -28.26
N GLY A 581 12.15 -4.37 -27.88
CA GLY A 581 12.95 -5.06 -26.88
C GLY A 581 12.31 -4.99 -25.50
N GLU A 582 11.41 -5.92 -25.19
CA GLU A 582 10.67 -5.93 -23.90
C GLU A 582 11.54 -6.40 -22.73
N ASN A 583 12.68 -7.02 -23.04
CA ASN A 583 13.66 -7.48 -22.07
C ASN A 583 15.09 -7.23 -22.60
N LYS A 584 16.09 -7.50 -21.77
CA LYS A 584 17.50 -7.27 -22.08
C LYS A 584 17.96 -8.04 -23.33
N ALA A 585 17.56 -9.30 -23.50
CA ALA A 585 17.96 -10.13 -24.64
C ALA A 585 17.38 -9.57 -25.94
N ASP A 586 16.09 -9.26 -25.94
CA ASP A 586 15.41 -8.69 -27.11
C ASP A 586 15.99 -7.33 -27.52
N CYS A 587 16.44 -6.51 -26.55
CA CYS A 587 17.15 -5.27 -26.84
C CYS A 587 18.48 -5.54 -27.59
N HIS A 588 19.23 -6.56 -27.17
CA HIS A 588 20.46 -6.93 -27.87
C HIS A 588 20.18 -7.41 -29.29
N ASP A 589 19.12 -8.20 -29.51
CA ASP A 589 18.73 -8.65 -30.84
C ASP A 589 18.33 -7.47 -31.73
N ALA A 590 17.56 -6.52 -31.20
CA ALA A 590 17.15 -5.32 -31.95
C ALA A 590 18.33 -4.46 -32.42
N LEU A 591 19.39 -4.34 -31.60
CA LEU A 591 20.60 -3.61 -31.96
C LEU A 591 21.35 -4.20 -33.16
N THR A 592 21.15 -5.48 -33.49
CA THR A 592 21.86 -6.14 -34.60
C THR A 592 21.29 -5.81 -35.98
N ILE A 593 20.08 -5.26 -36.05
CA ILE A 593 19.35 -5.03 -37.31
C ILE A 593 19.09 -3.55 -37.59
N LEU A 594 19.83 -2.66 -36.94
CA LEU A 594 19.73 -1.21 -37.15
C LEU A 594 20.38 -0.77 -38.46
N ASP A 595 19.75 0.19 -39.13
CA ASP A 595 20.27 0.86 -40.32
C ASP A 595 20.51 2.36 -40.08
N GLU A 596 21.15 3.02 -41.06
CA GLU A 596 21.52 4.44 -41.01
C GLU A 596 20.33 5.42 -40.99
N ASN A 597 19.12 4.94 -41.25
CA ASN A 597 17.88 5.73 -41.28
C ASN A 597 17.00 5.50 -40.05
N THR A 598 17.48 4.71 -39.09
CA THR A 598 16.73 4.26 -37.93
C THR A 598 17.15 5.03 -36.68
N TYR A 599 16.15 5.55 -35.97
CA TYR A 599 16.24 5.93 -34.57
C TYR A 599 15.63 4.80 -33.74
N TRP A 600 16.46 4.07 -33.01
CA TRP A 600 16.02 3.00 -32.15
C TRP A 600 16.11 3.40 -30.68
N HIS A 601 15.10 3.04 -29.90
CA HIS A 601 15.13 3.14 -28.45
C HIS A 601 14.47 1.89 -27.82
N PRO A 602 14.89 1.46 -26.62
CA PRO A 602 14.41 0.24 -26.01
C PRO A 602 12.97 0.40 -25.49
N ASP A 603 12.19 -0.69 -25.55
CA ASP A 603 10.90 -0.80 -24.84
C ASP A 603 11.06 -1.36 -23.41
N TYR A 604 12.27 -1.77 -23.05
CA TYR A 604 12.62 -2.26 -21.71
C TYR A 604 12.79 -1.08 -20.74
N PRO A 605 12.00 -1.00 -19.65
CA PRO A 605 12.12 0.10 -18.71
C PRO A 605 13.51 0.16 -18.07
N LEU A 606 14.24 1.27 -18.31
CA LEU A 606 15.58 1.54 -17.79
C LEU A 606 16.66 0.57 -18.31
N PHE A 607 16.79 0.43 -19.63
CA PHE A 607 17.90 -0.32 -20.24
C PHE A 607 19.26 0.33 -19.89
N PRO A 608 20.21 -0.39 -19.26
CA PRO A 608 21.32 0.24 -18.54
C PRO A 608 22.47 0.77 -19.40
N PHE A 609 22.45 0.56 -20.72
CA PHE A 609 23.60 0.83 -21.58
C PHE A 609 23.40 1.95 -22.58
N VAL A 610 22.16 2.15 -23.04
CA VAL A 610 21.86 3.12 -24.09
C VAL A 610 20.37 3.44 -24.07
N ASP A 611 20.05 4.72 -24.14
CA ASP A 611 18.69 5.22 -24.19
C ASP A 611 18.19 5.28 -25.64
N ALA A 612 19.08 5.54 -26.60
CA ALA A 612 18.78 5.40 -28.03
C ALA A 612 20.05 5.20 -28.87
N VAL A 613 19.90 4.53 -30.01
CA VAL A 613 20.94 4.37 -31.03
C VAL A 613 20.46 4.93 -32.35
N THR A 614 21.29 5.76 -32.99
CA THR A 614 20.97 6.34 -34.29
C THR A 614 22.21 6.85 -35.03
N ALA A 615 22.16 6.92 -36.35
CA ALA A 615 23.16 7.63 -37.14
C ALA A 615 22.74 9.11 -37.30
N CYS A 616 23.69 10.03 -37.14
CA CYS A 616 23.41 11.47 -37.16
C CYS A 616 24.58 12.28 -37.71
N ASP A 617 24.27 13.52 -38.08
CA ASP A 617 25.27 14.49 -38.52
C ASP A 617 25.72 15.34 -37.33
N ALA A 618 26.99 15.27 -36.98
CA ALA A 618 27.58 16.03 -35.88
C ALA A 618 28.43 17.17 -36.43
N PHE A 619 28.19 18.40 -35.94
CA PHE A 619 28.89 19.60 -36.40
C PHE A 619 29.96 19.99 -35.38
N VAL A 620 31.23 19.90 -35.77
CA VAL A 620 32.36 20.31 -34.94
C VAL A 620 32.36 21.83 -34.77
N LYS A 621 32.74 22.34 -33.59
CA LYS A 621 32.79 23.78 -33.35
C LYS A 621 33.65 24.51 -34.37
N GLY A 622 33.06 25.51 -35.03
CA GLY A 622 33.73 26.31 -36.05
C GLY A 622 33.87 25.62 -37.42
N SER A 623 33.25 24.45 -37.62
CA SER A 623 33.13 23.77 -38.91
C SER A 623 31.68 23.82 -39.40
N GLU A 624 31.47 24.14 -40.68
CA GLU A 624 30.16 24.02 -41.33
C GLU A 624 29.93 22.63 -41.94
N GLU A 625 30.98 21.82 -42.11
CA GLU A 625 30.88 20.46 -42.63
C GLU A 625 30.52 19.47 -41.49
N PRO A 626 29.43 18.69 -41.64
CA PRO A 626 29.07 17.66 -40.67
C PRO A 626 29.91 16.40 -40.82
N GLU A 627 30.18 15.74 -39.71
CA GLU A 627 30.67 14.37 -39.65
C GLU A 627 29.49 13.42 -39.40
N ARG A 628 29.33 12.41 -40.26
CA ARG A 628 28.33 11.35 -40.03
C ARG A 628 28.85 10.39 -38.97
N VAL A 629 28.16 10.33 -37.84
CA VAL A 629 28.55 9.50 -36.69
C VAL A 629 27.41 8.58 -36.25
N LEU A 630 27.76 7.44 -35.65
CA LEU A 630 26.82 6.61 -34.91
C LEU A 630 26.76 7.10 -33.46
N ALA A 631 25.61 7.65 -33.06
CA ALA A 631 25.37 8.15 -31.71
C ALA A 631 24.73 7.09 -30.82
N TYR A 632 25.31 6.92 -29.64
CA TYR A 632 24.72 6.21 -28.50
C TYR A 632 24.29 7.28 -27.49
N VAL A 633 22.97 7.44 -27.33
CA VAL A 633 22.39 8.42 -26.41
C VAL A 633 22.33 7.82 -25.00
N GLN A 634 22.76 8.57 -23.98
CA GLN A 634 22.80 8.19 -22.56
C GLN A 634 22.43 9.38 -21.67
#